data_AF-A0A7L4YPL8-F1
#
_entry.id   AF-A0A7L4YPL8-F1
#
_cell.length_a   1.000
_cell.length_b   1.000
_cell.length_c   1.000
_cell.angle_alpha   90.00
_cell.angle_beta   90.00
_cell.angle_gamma   90.00
#
_symmetry.space_group_name_H-M   'P 1'
#
loop_
_entity.id
_entity.type
_entity.pdbx_description
1 polymer ?
#
loop_
_entity_poly.entity_id
_entity_poly.type
_entity_poly.pdbx_seq_one_letter_code
_entity_poly.pdbx_strand_id
1 'polypeptide(L)'
;MNSSARGVLVLFGFGAFLLLTGMGFVLTDRGNVTTILGWILAVLGVVLLAMAIIAYVEISRWNKQRRAGWQPLETRVAIDVASGEQKKTLLDTVDGQWRIALIGYPLELRDRVEQDGRIEYIGQIRHKKPLVVRPVGAESAEYLGYARSRDALGERPGAA
;
A
#
# COMPACT_ATOMS: atom_id res chain seq x y z
N MET A 1 19.22 -5.08 2.91
CA MET A 1 18.43 -3.97 3.48
C MET A 1 17.48 -3.49 2.39
N ASN A 2 16.17 -3.69 2.54
CA ASN A 2 15.17 -3.38 1.51
C ASN A 2 15.30 -1.91 1.07
N SER A 3 15.19 -1.64 -0.24
CA SER A 3 15.29 -0.29 -0.83
C SER A 3 14.39 0.73 -0.10
N SER A 4 13.21 0.29 0.33
CA SER A 4 12.24 1.07 1.10
C SER A 4 12.71 1.50 2.49
N ALA A 5 13.46 0.66 3.22
CA ALA A 5 13.97 1.00 4.55
C ALA A 5 15.10 2.05 4.49
N ARG A 6 15.93 2.01 3.43
CA ARG A 6 16.95 3.03 3.17
C ARG A 6 16.31 4.38 2.87
N GLY A 7 15.24 4.41 2.07
CA GLY A 7 14.50 5.64 1.76
C GLY A 7 13.93 6.32 3.01
N VAL A 8 13.34 5.55 3.93
CA VAL A 8 12.82 6.10 5.21
C VAL A 8 13.93 6.66 6.09
N LEU A 9 15.07 5.96 6.20
CA LEU A 9 16.22 6.45 6.96
C LEU A 9 16.78 7.76 6.39
N VAL A 10 16.86 7.89 5.07
CA VAL A 10 17.30 9.12 4.41
C VAL A 10 16.33 10.26 4.71
N LEU A 11 15.01 10.04 4.57
CA LEU A 11 13.99 11.03 4.89
C LEU A 11 14.06 11.48 6.36
N PHE A 12 14.23 10.53 7.27
CA PHE A 12 14.36 10.82 8.69
C PHE A 12 15.60 11.66 8.99
N GLY A 13 16.76 11.26 8.44
CA GLY A 13 18.01 12.00 8.61
C GLY A 13 17.94 13.41 8.04
N PHE A 14 17.35 13.58 6.86
CA PHE A 14 17.20 14.89 6.22
C PHE A 14 16.21 15.79 6.99
N GLY A 15 15.09 15.23 7.45
CA GLY A 15 14.12 15.94 8.27
C GLY A 15 14.71 16.41 9.62
N ALA A 16 15.45 15.54 10.30
CA ALA A 16 16.14 15.87 11.54
C ALA A 16 17.21 16.96 11.31
N PHE A 17 17.98 16.86 10.23
CA PHE A 17 18.99 17.86 9.87
C PHE A 17 18.38 19.24 9.62
N LEU A 18 17.30 19.31 8.83
CA LEU A 18 16.60 20.57 8.53
C LEU A 18 15.99 21.18 9.79
N LEU A 19 15.43 20.36 10.67
CA LEU A 19 14.87 20.81 11.94
C LEU A 19 15.95 21.42 12.84
N LEU A 20 17.06 20.70 13.06
CA LEU A 20 18.15 21.17 13.90
C LEU A 20 18.82 22.42 13.33
N THR A 21 19.02 22.47 12.02
CA THR A 21 19.59 23.62 11.33
C THR A 21 18.68 24.84 11.44
N GLY A 22 17.38 24.66 11.16
CA GLY A 22 16.38 25.71 11.29
C GLY A 22 16.27 26.25 12.72
N MET A 23 16.27 25.36 13.71
CA MET A 23 16.24 25.75 15.12
C MET A 23 17.52 26.48 15.53
N GLY A 24 18.68 26.06 15.00
CA GLY A 24 19.95 26.76 15.18
C GLY A 24 19.85 28.22 14.73
N PHE A 25 19.35 28.46 13.51
CA PHE A 25 19.13 29.82 13.00
C PHE A 25 18.18 30.64 13.88
N VAL A 26 17.05 30.06 14.31
CA VAL A 26 16.08 30.75 15.19
C VAL A 26 16.70 31.13 16.53
N LEU A 27 17.57 30.27 17.08
CA LEU A 27 18.16 30.48 18.40
C LEU A 27 19.39 31.41 18.39
N THR A 28 20.12 31.50 17.28
CA THR A 28 21.36 32.29 17.19
C THR A 28 21.18 33.70 16.63
N ASP A 29 20.04 34.03 16.02
CA ASP A 29 19.89 35.28 15.29
C ASP A 29 19.22 36.42 16.08
N ARG A 30 19.60 37.66 15.72
CA ARG A 30 19.04 38.93 16.21
C ARG A 30 18.25 39.69 15.14
N GLY A 31 18.10 39.14 13.93
CA GLY A 31 17.40 39.75 12.79
C GLY A 31 16.17 38.98 12.30
N ASN A 32 15.15 39.71 11.84
CA ASN A 32 13.84 39.15 11.44
C ASN A 32 13.92 38.16 10.27
N VAL A 33 14.71 38.45 9.23
CA VAL A 33 14.76 37.63 7.99
C VAL A 33 15.30 36.22 8.25
N THR A 34 16.37 36.12 9.04
CA THR A 34 17.01 34.84 9.37
C THR A 34 16.14 33.99 10.30
N THR A 35 15.44 34.64 11.25
CA THR A 35 14.46 33.96 12.09
C THR A 35 13.33 33.34 11.25
N ILE A 36 12.81 34.06 10.25
CA ILE A 36 11.79 33.54 9.33
C ILE A 36 12.30 32.33 8.55
N LEU A 37 13.53 32.39 8.00
CA LEU A 37 14.13 31.28 7.27
C LEU A 37 14.34 30.06 8.19
N GLY A 38 14.78 30.28 9.42
CA GLY A 38 14.94 29.23 10.43
C GLY A 38 13.62 28.52 10.72
N TRP A 39 12.51 29.25 10.86
CA TRP A 39 11.18 28.66 11.03
C TRP A 39 10.72 27.86 9.81
N ILE A 40 10.97 28.35 8.59
CA ILE A 40 10.64 27.60 7.36
C ILE A 40 11.37 26.25 7.35
N LEU A 41 12.67 26.25 7.63
CA LEU A 41 13.49 25.03 7.70
C LEU A 41 13.00 24.08 8.81
N ALA A 42 12.65 24.63 9.98
CA ALA A 42 12.12 23.85 11.09
C ALA A 42 10.80 23.17 10.71
N VAL A 43 9.85 23.91 10.13
CA VAL A 43 8.56 23.35 9.69
C VAL A 43 8.75 22.27 8.63
N LEU A 44 9.62 22.51 7.63
CA LEU A 44 9.94 21.49 6.62
C LEU A 44 10.56 20.23 7.24
N GLY A 45 11.45 20.40 8.22
CA GLY A 45 12.03 19.29 8.98
C GLY A 45 10.97 18.47 9.70
N VAL A 46 10.04 19.12 10.40
CA VAL A 46 8.91 18.45 11.07
C VAL A 46 8.03 17.68 10.08
N VAL A 47 7.69 18.28 8.93
CA VAL A 47 6.86 17.63 7.90
C VAL A 47 7.56 16.38 7.36
N LEU A 48 8.86 16.46 7.06
CA LEU A 48 9.63 15.31 6.59
C LEU A 48 9.72 14.19 7.64
N LEU A 49 9.93 14.55 8.91
CA LEU A 49 9.92 13.57 10.00
C LEU A 49 8.56 12.88 10.14
N ALA A 50 7.46 13.64 10.07
CA ALA A 50 6.11 13.07 10.10
C ALA A 50 5.89 12.08 8.95
N MET A 51 6.30 12.44 7.72
CA MET A 51 6.22 11.53 6.57
C MET A 51 7.09 10.27 6.76
N ALA A 52 8.30 10.41 7.30
CA ALA A 52 9.17 9.28 7.59
C ALA A 52 8.55 8.32 8.61
N ILE A 53 7.89 8.85 9.65
CA ILE A 53 7.17 8.05 10.65
C ILE A 53 6.00 7.28 10.00
N ILE A 54 5.18 7.96 9.19
CA ILE A 54 4.05 7.31 8.50
C ILE A 54 4.55 6.17 7.60
N ALA A 55 5.59 6.43 6.80
CA ALA A 55 6.19 5.42 5.93
C ALA A 55 6.78 4.24 6.74
N TYR A 56 7.44 4.51 7.86
CA TYR A 56 7.96 3.47 8.75
C TYR A 56 6.85 2.57 9.31
N VAL A 57 5.77 3.16 9.81
CA VAL A 57 4.63 2.43 10.36
C VAL A 57 4.00 1.52 9.30
N GLU A 58 3.83 2.03 8.09
CA GLU A 58 3.23 1.26 7.00
C GLU A 58 4.13 0.10 6.57
N ILE A 59 5.45 0.35 6.37
CA ILE A 59 6.42 -0.72 6.07
C ILE A 59 6.47 -1.76 7.19
N SER A 60 6.44 -1.33 8.46
CA SER A 60 6.44 -2.23 9.61
C SER A 60 5.20 -3.11 9.64
N ARG A 61 4.02 -2.54 9.36
CA ARG A 61 2.75 -3.28 9.25
C ARG A 61 2.83 -4.34 8.14
N TRP A 62 3.29 -3.97 6.95
CA TRP A 62 3.44 -4.90 5.83
C TRP A 62 4.48 -5.98 6.10
N ASN A 63 5.61 -5.64 6.74
CA ASN A 63 6.61 -6.62 7.14
C ASN A 63 6.05 -7.61 8.17
N LYS A 64 5.24 -7.15 9.12
CA LYS A 64 4.56 -8.03 10.08
C LYS A 64 3.60 -8.99 9.38
N GLN A 65 2.83 -8.49 8.41
CA GLN A 65 1.93 -9.33 7.62
C GLN A 65 2.70 -10.33 6.74
N ARG A 66 3.81 -9.93 6.11
CA ARG A 66 4.69 -10.84 5.37
C ARG A 66 5.27 -11.95 6.24
N ARG A 67 5.60 -11.65 7.50
CA ARG A 67 6.06 -12.64 8.49
C ARG A 67 4.95 -13.58 8.96
N ALA A 68 3.69 -13.15 8.91
CA ALA A 68 2.54 -14.00 9.24
C ALA A 68 2.30 -15.09 8.19
N GLY A 69 2.97 -15.01 7.03
CA GLY A 69 2.88 -15.99 5.96
C GLY A 69 1.78 -15.65 4.96
N TRP A 70 1.91 -16.26 3.79
CA TRP A 70 0.93 -16.18 2.71
C TRP A 70 -0.24 -17.10 3.01
N GLN A 71 -1.46 -16.62 2.77
CA GLN A 71 -2.68 -17.40 2.96
C GLN A 71 -3.27 -17.77 1.60
N PRO A 72 -3.59 -19.04 1.36
CA PRO A 72 -4.25 -19.44 0.12
C PRO A 72 -5.69 -18.93 0.10
N LEU A 73 -6.17 -18.54 -1.08
CA LEU A 73 -7.54 -18.10 -1.31
C LEU A 73 -8.02 -18.60 -2.66
N GLU A 74 -9.18 -19.24 -2.67
CA GLU A 74 -9.82 -19.66 -3.92
C GLU A 74 -10.54 -18.48 -4.55
N THR A 75 -10.19 -18.20 -5.81
CA THR A 75 -10.67 -17.02 -6.54
C THR A 75 -10.92 -17.35 -8.00
N ARG A 76 -11.84 -16.62 -8.61
CA ARG A 76 -12.12 -16.67 -10.05
C ARG A 76 -11.90 -15.29 -10.65
N VAL A 77 -11.39 -15.26 -11.88
CA VAL A 77 -11.27 -14.00 -12.62
C VAL A 77 -12.68 -13.52 -12.97
N ALA A 78 -13.03 -12.33 -12.51
CA ALA A 78 -14.27 -11.68 -12.88
C ALA A 78 -14.03 -10.87 -14.16
N ILE A 79 -14.67 -11.27 -15.25
CA ILE A 79 -14.70 -10.51 -16.50
C ILE A 79 -15.81 -9.46 -16.34
N ASP A 80 -15.54 -8.38 -15.60
CA ASP A 80 -16.55 -7.36 -15.41
C ASP A 80 -16.33 -6.15 -16.33
N VAL A 81 -17.24 -6.01 -17.30
CA VAL A 81 -17.38 -4.82 -18.16
C VAL A 81 -18.26 -3.75 -17.45
N ALA A 82 -18.98 -4.10 -16.38
CA ALA A 82 -20.06 -3.31 -15.80
C ALA A 82 -19.64 -2.36 -14.66
N SER A 83 -18.45 -2.51 -14.06
CA SER A 83 -18.05 -1.72 -12.88
C SER A 83 -17.39 -0.37 -13.18
N GLY A 84 -17.25 0.01 -14.45
CA GLY A 84 -16.54 1.23 -14.86
C GLY A 84 -15.01 1.18 -14.62
N GLU A 85 -14.48 0.09 -14.08
CA GLU A 85 -13.04 -0.12 -13.85
C GLU A 85 -12.39 -0.87 -15.02
N GLN A 86 -12.51 -0.34 -16.25
CA GLN A 86 -12.04 -0.97 -17.51
C GLN A 86 -10.52 -1.28 -17.59
N LYS A 87 -9.73 -0.99 -16.55
CA LYS A 87 -8.27 -1.19 -16.54
C LYS A 87 -7.75 -2.03 -15.37
N LYS A 88 -8.64 -2.66 -14.59
CA LYS A 88 -8.25 -3.44 -13.41
C LYS A 88 -8.61 -4.91 -13.61
N THR A 89 -7.71 -5.80 -13.19
CA THR A 89 -8.05 -7.21 -13.04
C THR A 89 -8.87 -7.37 -11.76
N LEU A 90 -10.08 -7.92 -11.88
CA LEU A 90 -10.98 -8.19 -10.77
C LEU A 90 -10.96 -9.69 -10.48
N LEU A 91 -10.78 -10.05 -9.21
CA LEU A 91 -10.83 -11.44 -8.75
C LEU A 91 -11.95 -11.57 -7.73
N ASP A 92 -12.92 -12.44 -8.00
CA ASP A 92 -13.99 -12.75 -7.06
C ASP A 92 -13.61 -13.97 -6.23
N THR A 93 -13.85 -13.92 -4.93
CA THR A 93 -13.66 -15.09 -4.06
C THR A 93 -14.75 -16.12 -4.34
N VAL A 94 -14.42 -17.41 -4.23
CA VAL A 94 -15.38 -18.51 -4.50
C VAL A 94 -16.56 -18.50 -3.52
N ASP A 95 -16.35 -18.02 -2.29
CA ASP A 95 -17.42 -17.81 -1.30
C ASP A 95 -18.40 -16.68 -1.67
N GLY A 96 -18.09 -15.91 -2.73
CA GLY A 96 -18.92 -14.81 -3.21
C GLY A 96 -18.98 -13.60 -2.28
N GLN A 97 -18.18 -13.54 -1.22
CA GLN A 97 -18.23 -12.44 -0.26
C GLN A 97 -17.40 -11.23 -0.70
N TRP A 98 -16.30 -11.47 -1.41
CA TRP A 98 -15.28 -10.47 -1.68
C TRP A 98 -14.94 -10.37 -3.17
N ARG A 99 -14.68 -9.13 -3.59
CA ARG A 99 -14.10 -8.79 -4.88
C ARG A 99 -12.78 -8.07 -4.66
N ILE A 100 -11.71 -8.61 -5.20
CA ILE A 100 -10.37 -8.06 -5.13
C ILE A 100 -10.13 -7.27 -6.41
N ALA A 101 -10.02 -5.94 -6.28
CA ALA A 101 -9.69 -5.06 -7.39
C ALA A 101 -8.18 -4.78 -7.40
N LEU A 102 -7.47 -5.26 -8.42
CA LEU A 102 -6.03 -5.05 -8.57
C LEU A 102 -5.75 -3.67 -9.13
N ILE A 103 -4.63 -3.07 -8.71
CA ILE A 103 -4.27 -1.70 -9.15
C ILE A 103 -3.88 -1.66 -10.63
N GLY A 104 -3.30 -2.74 -11.15
CA GLY A 104 -2.94 -2.90 -12.56
C GLY A 104 -3.65 -4.07 -13.22
N TYR A 105 -3.25 -4.35 -14.45
CA TYR A 105 -3.73 -5.48 -15.24
C TYR A 105 -2.62 -6.55 -15.42
N PRO A 106 -2.32 -7.35 -14.38
CA PRO A 106 -1.29 -8.38 -14.46
C PRO A 106 -1.80 -9.59 -15.25
N LEU A 107 -1.40 -9.70 -16.53
CA LEU A 107 -1.74 -10.83 -17.39
C LEU A 107 -1.30 -12.17 -16.80
N GLU A 108 -0.06 -12.25 -16.28
CA GLU A 108 0.47 -13.49 -15.70
C GLU A 108 -0.38 -13.99 -14.51
N LEU A 109 -0.82 -13.09 -13.63
CA LEU A 109 -1.68 -13.46 -12.51
C LEU A 109 -3.05 -13.92 -13.02
N ARG A 110 -3.62 -13.19 -13.99
CA ARG A 110 -4.91 -13.53 -14.57
C ARG A 110 -4.88 -14.95 -15.17
N ASP A 111 -3.91 -15.22 -16.03
CA ASP A 111 -3.80 -16.49 -16.74
C ASP A 111 -3.61 -17.67 -15.78
N ARG A 112 -2.79 -17.49 -14.73
CA ARG A 112 -2.61 -18.51 -13.68
C ARG A 112 -3.87 -18.71 -12.84
N VAL A 113 -4.60 -17.65 -12.50
CA VAL A 113 -5.86 -17.78 -11.75
C VAL A 113 -6.95 -18.44 -12.59
N GLU A 114 -6.99 -18.20 -13.90
CA GLU A 114 -7.90 -18.91 -14.82
C GLU A 114 -7.58 -20.42 -14.88
N GLN A 115 -6.31 -20.81 -14.74
CA GLN A 115 -5.88 -22.22 -14.73
C GLN A 115 -6.09 -22.90 -13.36
N ASP A 116 -5.61 -22.27 -12.29
CA ASP A 116 -5.50 -22.89 -10.97
C ASP A 116 -6.65 -22.54 -10.02
N GLY A 117 -7.42 -21.48 -10.32
CA GLY A 117 -8.54 -21.00 -9.49
C GLY A 117 -8.12 -20.51 -8.10
N ARG A 118 -6.83 -20.22 -7.89
CA ARG A 118 -6.26 -19.93 -6.57
C ARG A 118 -5.22 -18.83 -6.62
N ILE A 119 -5.17 -18.05 -5.56
CA ILE A 119 -4.11 -17.09 -5.28
C ILE A 119 -3.58 -17.30 -3.86
N GLU A 120 -2.44 -16.69 -3.59
CA GLU A 120 -1.97 -16.43 -2.25
C GLU A 120 -2.07 -14.94 -1.95
N TYR A 121 -2.44 -14.59 -0.72
CA TYR A 121 -2.50 -13.19 -0.31
C TYR A 121 -1.85 -12.94 1.05
N ILE A 122 -1.44 -11.69 1.25
CA ILE A 122 -1.03 -11.13 2.52
C ILE A 122 -1.85 -9.88 2.79
N GLY A 123 -2.37 -9.77 4.00
CA GLY A 123 -3.17 -8.64 4.44
C GLY A 123 -4.39 -9.09 5.22
N GLN A 124 -5.37 -8.22 5.34
CA GLN A 124 -6.68 -8.56 5.90
C GLN A 124 -7.73 -8.38 4.79
N ILE A 125 -8.49 -9.44 4.50
CA ILE A 125 -9.65 -9.34 3.61
C ILE A 125 -10.73 -8.56 4.34
N ARG A 126 -10.82 -7.27 4.04
CA ARG A 126 -11.82 -6.36 4.61
C ARG A 126 -12.12 -5.24 3.61
N HIS A 127 -13.34 -4.73 3.62
CA HIS A 127 -13.78 -3.71 2.68
C HIS A 127 -12.84 -2.48 2.67
N LYS A 128 -12.38 -2.10 1.47
CA LYS A 128 -11.44 -1.01 1.18
C LYS A 128 -10.06 -1.13 1.85
N LYS A 129 -9.68 -2.33 2.32
CA LYS A 129 -8.32 -2.57 2.83
C LYS A 129 -7.40 -3.07 1.71
N PRO A 130 -6.15 -2.55 1.67
CA PRO A 130 -5.16 -3.04 0.72
C PRO A 130 -4.73 -4.44 1.12
N LEU A 131 -4.39 -5.23 0.10
CA LEU A 131 -3.86 -6.57 0.23
C LEU A 131 -2.89 -6.82 -0.92
N VAL A 132 -1.86 -7.61 -0.66
CA VAL A 132 -0.92 -8.05 -1.68
C VAL A 132 -1.32 -9.45 -2.08
N VAL A 133 -1.46 -9.70 -3.37
CA VAL A 133 -1.73 -11.02 -3.94
C VAL A 133 -0.56 -11.50 -4.77
N ARG A 134 -0.43 -12.81 -4.92
CA ARG A 134 0.46 -13.44 -5.88
C ARG A 134 -0.17 -14.74 -6.40
N PRO A 135 0.25 -15.24 -7.57
CA PRO A 135 -0.09 -16.59 -7.99
C PRO A 135 0.53 -17.62 -7.02
N VAL A 136 -0.15 -18.74 -6.82
CA VAL A 136 0.35 -19.83 -5.98
C VAL A 136 1.72 -20.29 -6.52
N GLY A 137 2.73 -20.38 -5.65
CA GLY A 137 4.08 -20.82 -6.02
C GLY A 137 4.92 -19.81 -6.81
N ALA A 138 4.42 -18.59 -7.09
CA ALA A 138 5.17 -17.55 -7.80
C ALA A 138 5.69 -16.46 -6.85
N GLU A 139 6.85 -16.70 -6.24
CA GLU A 139 7.38 -15.80 -5.20
C GLU A 139 7.76 -14.40 -5.69
N SER A 140 8.09 -14.25 -6.98
CA SER A 140 8.52 -12.98 -7.56
C SER A 140 7.38 -12.09 -8.07
N ALA A 141 6.15 -12.61 -8.14
CA ALA A 141 5.02 -11.96 -8.79
C ALA A 141 4.01 -11.42 -7.75
N GLU A 142 4.40 -10.33 -7.06
CA GLU A 142 3.53 -9.67 -6.09
C GLU A 142 2.74 -8.50 -6.72
N TYR A 143 1.43 -8.46 -6.47
CA TYR A 143 0.53 -7.45 -7.00
C TYR A 143 -0.30 -6.82 -5.88
N LEU A 144 -0.47 -5.50 -5.93
CA LEU A 144 -1.27 -4.77 -4.96
C LEU A 144 -2.73 -4.68 -5.41
N GLY A 145 -3.66 -4.93 -4.49
CA GLY A 145 -5.09 -4.81 -4.72
C GLY A 145 -5.85 -4.36 -3.48
N TYR A 146 -7.17 -4.26 -3.61
CA TYR A 146 -8.08 -3.90 -2.54
C TYR A 146 -9.25 -4.87 -2.49
N ALA A 147 -9.57 -5.39 -1.31
CA ALA A 147 -10.80 -6.14 -1.11
C ALA A 147 -12.00 -5.20 -1.01
N ARG A 148 -13.07 -5.51 -1.73
CA ARG A 148 -14.39 -4.91 -1.59
C ARG A 148 -15.38 -6.01 -1.23
N SER A 149 -16.35 -5.69 -0.39
CA SER A 149 -17.46 -6.60 -0.08
C SER A 149 -18.43 -6.51 -1.25
N ARG A 150 -18.91 -7.65 -1.73
CA ARG A 150 -19.88 -7.70 -2.83
C ARG A 150 -21.26 -7.15 -2.42
N ASP A 151 -21.66 -7.38 -1.17
CA ASP A 151 -22.85 -6.74 -0.58
C ASP A 151 -22.77 -5.20 -0.65
N ALA A 152 -21.60 -4.63 -0.34
CA ALA A 152 -21.37 -3.19 -0.43
C ALA A 152 -21.33 -2.66 -1.88
N LEU A 153 -21.14 -3.54 -2.87
CA LEU A 153 -21.23 -3.22 -4.30
C LEU A 153 -22.67 -3.39 -4.83
N GLY A 154 -23.62 -3.86 -4.01
CA GLY A 154 -24.97 -4.20 -4.45
C GLY A 154 -25.04 -5.51 -5.26
N GLU A 155 -23.94 -6.26 -5.30
CA GLU A 155 -23.83 -7.53 -6.00
C GLU A 155 -24.14 -8.66 -5.01
N ARG A 156 -25.35 -9.22 -5.07
CA ARG A 156 -25.69 -10.36 -4.20
C ARG A 156 -24.93 -11.61 -4.65
N PRO A 157 -24.39 -12.42 -3.73
CA PRO A 157 -23.88 -13.74 -4.07
C PRO A 157 -25.04 -14.61 -4.60
N GLY A 158 -24.95 -15.05 -5.86
CA GLY A 158 -25.92 -15.97 -6.48
C GLY A 158 -26.68 -15.48 -7.72
N ALA A 159 -26.34 -14.33 -8.30
CA ALA A 159 -26.84 -13.94 -9.62
C ALA A 159 -25.78 -14.20 -10.70
N ALA A 160 -25.90 -15.37 -11.33
CA ALA A 160 -25.16 -15.92 -12.48
C ALA A 160 -23.73 -16.42 -12.24
#